data_AF-A0A1G7QSB9-F1
#
_entry.id   AF-A0A1G7QSB9-F1
#
_cell.length_a   1.000
_cell.length_b   1.000
_cell.length_c   1.000
_cell.angle_alpha   90.00
_cell.angle_beta   90.00
_cell.angle_gamma   90.00
#
_symmetry.space_group_name_H-M   'P 1'
#
loop_
_entity.id
_entity.type
_entity.pdbx_description
1 polymer ?
#
loop_
_entity_poly.entity_id
_entity_poly.type
_entity_poly.pdbx_seq_one_letter_code
_entity_poly.pdbx_strand_id
1 'polypeptide(L)'
;MSSFVSFNQFVRHGGHATIVLGLRAIEPAMELKQARLDSTVTDAFEQRLRELAAENWSVLTGAFARAGIVADPTVEDVETEISRERADFSEQASAIMATTDPSVADADVSTLSDWLARRFLTQINEWRQRRLGVTHFVWRTQDDEKVRAAQAERDDRVYSWQDEFPDGPPGHGYNCRCVAEPAIVDGTILLTDFPTSPDLSERIAQAQADGLTDAAADAAAGGAISVYNLFRFSWLGYRRLFGVITPEEEAERLAMRESLASAIRALADLDAETVRQLSEAFVDYFDARHADLRLLDLEFRLGLASEDALLKAYRDVAYLDAATTLGGVALTTTLARLGVGVARLSPRAAIVGLRSAALRIDGMIAMRSATVDSFVARRFAELATQGHGPQRHEGAVTRQMLIDRVLLGIDPMTGTSRDGVTGRPHRAPPIASRITSPEAFVAAERFVRRTPEYRAARDAAQFEPAYQRGSFLVVLPLEDALGPDYLRLVEGVRTAGGGAISADFDRGNLLAVFRHVPGSEPALVTMYPITR
;
A
#
# COMPACT_ATOMS: atom_id res chain seq x y z
N MET A 1 84.68 8.02 32.38
CA MET A 1 83.54 8.74 31.79
C MET A 1 82.35 7.82 31.81
N SER A 2 81.29 8.16 32.54
CA SER A 2 80.11 7.30 32.66
C SER A 2 79.26 7.39 31.39
N SER A 3 79.01 6.25 30.75
CA SER A 3 78.14 6.13 29.56
C SER A 3 76.72 5.81 30.02
N PHE A 4 75.74 6.62 29.60
CA PHE A 4 74.34 6.44 29.96
C PHE A 4 73.56 5.82 28.79
N VAL A 5 72.64 4.90 29.10
CA VAL A 5 71.97 4.04 28.10
C VAL A 5 70.57 4.54 27.73
N SER A 6 70.04 5.58 28.41
CA SER A 6 68.75 6.16 28.06
C SER A 6 68.67 7.67 28.29
N PHE A 7 67.80 8.32 27.51
CA PHE A 7 67.53 9.76 27.60
C PHE A 7 66.99 10.18 28.98
N ASN A 8 66.23 9.30 29.63
CA ASN A 8 65.67 9.56 30.97
C ASN A 8 66.77 9.63 32.05
N GLN A 9 67.88 8.89 31.89
CA GLN A 9 69.06 9.01 32.78
C GLN A 9 69.86 10.30 32.55
N PHE A 10 69.88 10.82 31.31
CA PHE A 10 70.55 12.09 30.98
C PHE A 10 69.86 13.30 31.63
N VAL A 11 68.52 13.35 31.59
CA VAL A 11 67.74 14.44 32.19
C VAL A 11 67.94 14.51 33.71
N ARG A 12 68.09 13.37 34.39
CA ARG A 12 68.33 13.30 35.84
C ARG A 12 69.71 13.82 36.29
N HIS A 13 70.67 13.96 35.37
CA HIS A 13 72.00 14.51 35.65
C HIS A 13 72.17 15.99 35.23
N GLY A 14 71.06 16.72 35.06
CA GLY A 14 71.09 18.18 34.84
C GLY A 14 71.60 18.59 33.45
N GLY A 15 71.61 17.69 32.47
CA GLY A 15 71.92 18.02 31.08
C GLY A 15 73.42 18.26 30.77
N HIS A 16 74.32 18.07 31.73
CA HIS A 16 75.76 18.35 31.56
C HIS A 16 76.59 17.17 31.05
N ALA A 17 75.97 16.05 30.65
CA ALA A 17 76.67 14.88 30.13
C ALA A 17 76.71 14.86 28.58
N THR A 18 77.77 14.29 28.01
CA THR A 18 77.90 14.10 26.57
C THR A 18 77.30 12.74 26.18
N ILE A 19 76.30 12.73 25.29
CA ILE A 19 75.78 11.51 24.68
C ILE A 19 76.60 11.24 23.41
N VAL A 20 77.30 10.10 23.37
CA VAL A 20 77.95 9.62 22.15
C VAL A 20 77.03 8.59 21.52
N LEU A 21 76.27 9.00 20.50
CA LEU A 21 75.51 8.08 19.66
C LEU A 21 76.47 7.44 18.67
N GLY A 22 76.83 6.19 18.91
CA GLY A 22 77.57 5.40 17.94
C GLY A 22 76.68 5.15 16.73
N LEU A 23 76.82 5.97 15.68
CA LEU A 23 76.27 5.67 14.37
C LEU A 23 77.06 4.48 13.82
N ARG A 24 76.60 3.26 14.11
CA ARG A 24 76.91 2.14 13.22
C ARG A 24 76.41 2.55 11.84
N ALA A 25 77.23 2.34 10.82
CA ALA A 25 76.77 2.29 9.45
C ALA A 25 75.77 1.14 9.34
N ILE A 26 74.54 1.39 9.75
CA ILE A 26 73.38 0.71 9.21
C ILE A 26 73.34 1.30 7.81
N GLU A 27 73.71 0.53 6.80
CA GLU A 27 73.17 0.80 5.47
C GLU A 27 71.67 0.96 5.70
N PRO A 28 71.08 2.16 5.55
CA PRO A 28 69.65 2.22 5.51
C PRO A 28 69.36 1.50 4.19
N ALA A 29 69.02 0.22 4.28
CA ALA A 29 67.95 -0.28 3.45
C ALA A 29 66.84 0.74 3.70
N MET A 30 66.74 1.74 2.82
CA MET A 30 65.53 2.51 2.68
C MET A 30 64.49 1.43 2.46
N GLU A 31 63.76 1.06 3.52
CA GLU A 31 62.50 0.39 3.37
C GLU A 31 61.64 1.40 2.61
N LEU A 32 61.71 1.32 1.28
CA LEU A 32 60.61 1.71 0.44
C LEU A 32 59.43 0.93 1.00
N LYS A 33 58.61 1.62 1.80
CA LYS A 33 57.31 1.17 2.23
C LYS A 33 56.52 1.03 0.93
N GLN A 34 56.66 -0.11 0.27
CA GLN A 34 55.82 -0.47 -0.86
C GLN A 34 54.46 -0.68 -0.23
N ALA A 35 53.61 0.35 -0.30
CA ALA A 35 52.20 0.22 0.01
C ALA A 35 51.65 -0.87 -0.91
N ARG A 36 51.47 -2.06 -0.34
CA ARG A 36 50.83 -3.19 -1.00
C ARG A 36 49.50 -3.39 -0.30
N LEU A 37 48.46 -3.57 -1.10
CA LEU A 37 47.15 -3.90 -0.57
C LEU A 37 47.27 -5.27 0.06
N ASP A 38 47.20 -5.34 1.39
CA ASP A 38 47.14 -6.63 2.08
C ASP A 38 45.68 -7.11 2.17
N SER A 39 45.53 -8.40 2.48
CA SER A 39 44.19 -8.97 2.65
C SER A 39 43.44 -8.34 3.81
N THR A 40 44.13 -7.80 4.82
CA THR A 40 43.49 -7.21 6.00
C THR A 40 42.68 -5.96 5.66
N VAL A 41 43.15 -5.12 4.72
CA VAL A 41 42.41 -3.95 4.24
C VAL A 41 41.16 -4.37 3.47
N THR A 42 41.27 -5.40 2.64
CA THR A 42 40.14 -5.91 1.84
C THR A 42 39.10 -6.61 2.72
N ASP A 43 39.54 -7.39 3.70
CA ASP A 43 38.68 -8.09 4.65
C ASP A 43 37.99 -7.09 5.60
N ALA A 44 38.69 -6.02 6.02
CA ALA A 44 38.09 -4.95 6.81
C ALA A 44 37.00 -4.20 6.03
N PHE A 45 37.20 -3.96 4.73
CA PHE A 45 36.18 -3.37 3.87
C PHE A 45 34.96 -4.29 3.72
N GLU A 46 35.18 -5.58 3.45
CA GLU A 46 34.10 -6.56 3.35
C GLU A 46 33.29 -6.66 4.65
N GLN A 47 33.96 -6.67 5.79
CA GLN A 47 33.34 -6.64 7.11
C GLN A 47 32.48 -5.37 7.29
N ARG A 48 32.98 -4.21 6.85
CA ARG A 48 32.22 -2.96 6.89
C ARG A 48 30.95 -3.02 6.04
N LEU A 49 30.98 -3.66 4.86
CA LEU A 49 29.79 -3.85 4.03
C LEU A 49 28.75 -4.72 4.73
N ARG A 50 29.17 -5.80 5.40
CA ARG A 50 28.27 -6.66 6.17
C ARG A 50 27.61 -5.93 7.33
N GLU A 51 28.37 -5.10 8.05
CA GLU A 51 27.83 -4.27 9.14
C GLU A 51 26.77 -3.30 8.61
N LEU A 52 27.06 -2.57 7.53
CA LEU A 52 26.11 -1.67 6.90
C LEU A 52 24.86 -2.39 6.37
N ALA A 53 25.03 -3.58 5.80
CA ALA A 53 23.92 -4.40 5.34
C ALA A 53 23.04 -4.86 6.51
N ALA A 54 23.62 -5.28 7.63
CA ALA A 54 22.89 -5.69 8.82
C ALA A 54 22.15 -4.51 9.47
N GLU A 55 22.80 -3.34 9.59
CA GLU A 55 22.19 -2.11 10.09
C GLU A 55 21.00 -1.70 9.22
N ASN A 56 21.17 -1.65 7.89
CA ASN A 56 20.11 -1.32 6.95
C ASN A 56 18.92 -2.29 7.07
N TRP A 57 19.18 -3.59 7.18
CA TRP A 57 18.14 -4.60 7.37
C TRP A 57 17.39 -4.40 8.69
N SER A 58 18.11 -4.13 9.78
CA SER A 58 17.51 -3.85 11.09
C SER A 58 16.61 -2.60 11.06
N VAL A 59 17.03 -1.54 10.37
CA VAL A 59 16.23 -0.32 10.21
C VAL A 59 14.96 -0.59 9.41
N LEU A 60 15.07 -1.27 8.27
CA LEU A 60 13.93 -1.61 7.40
C LEU A 60 12.94 -2.52 8.13
N THR A 61 13.42 -3.63 8.70
CA THR A 61 12.57 -4.56 9.46
C THR A 61 11.97 -3.90 10.70
N GLY A 62 12.69 -3.00 11.37
CA GLY A 62 12.16 -2.20 12.46
C GLY A 62 11.03 -1.26 12.01
N ALA A 63 11.15 -0.62 10.85
CA ALA A 63 10.10 0.22 10.27
C ALA A 63 8.87 -0.62 9.89
N PHE A 64 9.08 -1.78 9.28
CA PHE A 64 8.03 -2.74 8.94
C PHE A 64 7.35 -3.30 10.19
N ALA A 65 8.11 -3.66 11.23
CA ALA A 65 7.58 -4.18 12.48
C ALA A 65 6.75 -3.13 13.24
N ARG A 66 7.19 -1.86 13.27
CA ARG A 66 6.39 -0.74 13.80
C ARG A 66 5.08 -0.57 13.03
N ALA A 67 5.10 -0.95 11.76
CA ALA A 67 3.95 -0.95 10.88
C ALA A 67 3.10 -2.24 10.92
N GLY A 68 3.49 -3.24 11.73
CA GLY A 68 2.81 -4.54 11.78
C GLY A 68 3.04 -5.44 10.55
N ILE A 69 4.00 -5.10 9.69
CA ILE A 69 4.37 -5.85 8.49
C ILE A 69 5.56 -6.75 8.82
N VAL A 70 5.49 -8.02 8.44
CA VAL A 70 6.63 -8.94 8.48
C VAL A 70 7.37 -8.85 7.14
N ALA A 71 8.63 -8.43 7.16
CA ALA A 71 9.47 -8.38 5.97
C ALA A 71 9.84 -9.79 5.50
N ASP A 72 9.88 -10.01 4.18
CA ASP A 72 10.36 -11.27 3.59
C ASP A 72 11.86 -11.46 3.91
N PRO A 73 12.24 -12.46 4.73
CA PRO A 73 13.62 -12.65 5.15
C PRO A 73 14.57 -13.02 3.99
N THR A 74 14.05 -13.43 2.83
CA THR A 74 14.89 -13.70 1.66
C THR A 74 15.53 -12.45 1.06
N VAL A 75 15.03 -11.26 1.44
CA VAL A 75 15.56 -9.95 1.01
C VAL A 75 16.71 -9.48 1.93
N GLU A 76 16.98 -10.19 3.02
CA GLU A 76 18.13 -9.92 3.90
C GLU A 76 19.46 -10.21 3.21
N ASP A 77 19.55 -11.30 2.46
CA ASP A 77 20.78 -11.77 1.83
C ASP A 77 21.22 -10.86 0.67
N VAL A 78 22.42 -10.30 0.82
CA VAL A 78 23.09 -9.42 -0.15
C VAL A 78 24.55 -9.83 -0.39
N GLU A 79 24.89 -11.11 -0.16
CA GLU A 79 26.27 -11.60 -0.31
C GLU A 79 26.80 -11.48 -1.75
N THR A 80 25.91 -11.50 -2.74
CA THR A 80 26.28 -11.27 -4.14
C THR A 80 26.72 -9.82 -4.37
N GLU A 81 25.99 -8.86 -3.80
CA GLU A 81 26.31 -7.43 -3.86
C GLU A 81 27.59 -7.12 -3.08
N ILE A 82 27.77 -7.72 -1.90
CA ILE A 82 29.01 -7.60 -1.10
C ILE A 82 30.20 -8.12 -1.90
N SER A 83 30.08 -9.31 -2.51
CA SER A 83 31.16 -9.91 -3.30
C SER A 83 31.55 -9.03 -4.49
N ARG A 84 30.57 -8.41 -5.15
CA ARG A 84 30.80 -7.48 -6.27
C ARG A 84 31.51 -6.21 -5.80
N GLU A 85 31.01 -5.56 -4.74
CA GLU A 85 31.61 -4.30 -4.26
C GLU A 85 33.02 -4.51 -3.68
N ARG A 86 33.27 -5.67 -3.05
CA ARG A 86 34.61 -6.06 -2.60
C ARG A 86 35.59 -6.21 -3.77
N ALA A 87 35.14 -6.81 -4.88
CA ALA A 87 35.97 -6.95 -6.08
C ALA A 87 36.31 -5.57 -6.67
N ASP A 88 35.32 -4.67 -6.78
CA ASP A 88 35.48 -3.29 -7.23
C ASP A 88 36.49 -2.52 -6.35
N PHE A 89 36.38 -2.66 -5.03
CA PHE A 89 37.31 -2.04 -4.08
C PHE A 89 38.73 -2.57 -4.24
N SER A 90 38.90 -3.89 -4.31
CA SER A 90 40.22 -4.53 -4.44
C SER A 90 40.95 -4.08 -5.71
N GLU A 91 40.23 -4.01 -6.83
CA GLU A 91 40.76 -3.52 -8.11
C GLU A 91 41.20 -2.05 -8.01
N GLN A 92 40.31 -1.17 -7.54
CA GLN A 92 40.59 0.27 -7.48
C GLN A 92 41.65 0.63 -6.43
N ALA A 93 41.63 -0.02 -5.26
CA ALA A 93 42.63 0.21 -4.21
C ALA A 93 44.03 -0.24 -4.66
N SER A 94 44.11 -1.37 -5.39
CA SER A 94 45.36 -1.83 -6.00
C SER A 94 45.89 -0.81 -7.02
N ALA A 95 45.01 -0.21 -7.83
CA ALA A 95 45.40 0.83 -8.79
C ALA A 95 45.90 2.11 -8.09
N ILE A 96 45.24 2.55 -7.02
CA ILE A 96 45.68 3.70 -6.21
C ILE A 96 47.08 3.43 -5.65
N MET A 97 47.28 2.28 -4.99
CA MET A 97 48.58 1.93 -4.40
C MET A 97 49.70 1.78 -5.43
N ALA A 98 49.39 1.42 -6.68
CA ALA A 98 50.38 1.29 -7.75
C ALA A 98 50.78 2.64 -8.39
N THR A 99 49.90 3.66 -8.32
CA THR A 99 50.06 4.91 -9.09
C THR A 99 50.27 6.15 -8.23
N THR A 100 49.91 6.08 -6.95
CA THR A 100 49.89 7.21 -6.02
C THR A 100 51.15 7.25 -5.17
N ASP A 101 51.53 8.44 -4.70
CA ASP A 101 52.61 8.61 -3.73
C ASP A 101 52.31 7.76 -2.46
N PRO A 102 53.23 6.88 -2.02
CA PRO A 102 53.02 6.03 -0.85
C PRO A 102 52.68 6.78 0.44
N SER A 103 53.01 8.07 0.52
CA SER A 103 52.69 8.93 1.67
C SER A 103 51.20 9.32 1.76
N VAL A 104 50.44 9.23 0.67
CA VAL A 104 49.00 9.56 0.61
C VAL A 104 48.12 8.41 0.16
N ALA A 105 48.69 7.33 -0.39
CA ALA A 105 47.96 6.16 -0.88
C ALA A 105 47.00 5.56 0.17
N ASP A 106 47.41 5.47 1.43
CA ASP A 106 46.56 4.95 2.52
C ASP A 106 45.32 5.84 2.75
N ALA A 107 45.48 7.17 2.64
CA ALA A 107 44.38 8.12 2.78
C ALA A 107 43.41 8.08 1.59
N ASP A 108 43.93 7.89 0.39
CA ASP A 108 43.14 7.76 -0.83
C ASP A 108 42.35 6.45 -0.85
N VAL A 109 42.97 5.34 -0.42
CA VAL A 109 42.27 4.05 -0.23
C VAL A 109 41.18 4.15 0.84
N SER A 110 41.41 4.87 1.94
CA SER A 110 40.38 5.13 2.94
C SER A 110 39.22 5.94 2.36
N THR A 111 39.51 6.94 1.54
CA THR A 111 38.48 7.77 0.88
C THR A 111 37.65 6.96 -0.12
N LEU A 112 38.31 6.08 -0.88
CA LEU A 112 37.66 5.13 -1.79
C LEU A 112 36.74 4.18 -1.02
N SER A 113 37.23 3.62 0.09
CA SER A 113 36.46 2.73 0.97
C SER A 113 35.16 3.40 1.44
N ASP A 114 35.25 4.63 1.97
CA ASP A 114 34.08 5.38 2.43
C ASP A 114 33.08 5.67 1.30
N TRP A 115 33.58 5.99 0.11
CA TRP A 115 32.73 6.27 -1.05
C TRP A 115 31.99 5.02 -1.53
N LEU A 116 32.69 3.90 -1.72
CA LEU A 116 32.10 2.63 -2.15
C LEU A 116 31.12 2.09 -1.10
N ALA A 117 31.44 2.20 0.19
CA ALA A 117 30.55 1.78 1.26
C ALA A 117 29.21 2.56 1.26
N ARG A 118 29.25 3.88 0.99
CA ARG A 118 28.04 4.70 0.85
C ARG A 118 27.23 4.36 -0.40
N ARG A 119 27.92 4.14 -1.53
CA ARG A 119 27.30 3.72 -2.78
C ARG A 119 26.61 2.36 -2.62
N PHE A 120 27.28 1.39 -2.01
CA PHE A 120 26.73 0.09 -1.66
C PHE A 120 25.48 0.23 -0.80
N LEU A 121 25.55 0.97 0.33
CA LEU A 121 24.42 1.17 1.22
C LEU A 121 23.20 1.75 0.49
N THR A 122 23.43 2.73 -0.39
CA THR A 122 22.38 3.36 -1.21
C THR A 122 21.71 2.33 -2.12
N GLN A 123 22.50 1.54 -2.85
CA GLN A 123 22.00 0.53 -3.79
C GLN A 123 21.23 -0.58 -3.08
N ILE A 124 21.77 -1.13 -1.99
CA ILE A 124 21.07 -2.21 -1.27
C ILE A 124 19.80 -1.71 -0.60
N ASN A 125 19.78 -0.47 -0.10
CA ASN A 125 18.59 0.09 0.53
C ASN A 125 17.44 0.23 -0.48
N GLU A 126 17.73 0.77 -1.67
CA GLU A 126 16.76 0.83 -2.77
C GLU A 126 16.32 -0.57 -3.20
N TRP A 127 17.28 -1.47 -3.45
CA TRP A 127 16.99 -2.84 -3.90
C TRP A 127 16.09 -3.59 -2.90
N ARG A 128 16.41 -3.52 -1.61
CA ARG A 128 15.62 -4.18 -0.56
C ARG A 128 14.24 -3.58 -0.46
N GLN A 129 14.12 -2.26 -0.46
CA GLN A 129 12.82 -1.58 -0.43
C GLN A 129 11.96 -2.00 -1.62
N ARG A 130 12.47 -1.91 -2.86
CA ARG A 130 11.75 -2.35 -4.06
C ARG A 130 11.35 -3.83 -4.00
N ARG A 131 12.23 -4.71 -3.51
CA ARG A 131 11.99 -6.15 -3.42
C ARG A 131 11.03 -6.54 -2.28
N LEU A 132 10.97 -5.72 -1.23
CA LEU A 132 9.96 -5.78 -0.17
C LEU A 132 8.64 -5.11 -0.58
N GLY A 133 8.51 -4.65 -1.83
CA GLY A 133 7.29 -4.04 -2.35
C GLY A 133 7.12 -2.57 -1.97
N VAL A 134 8.13 -1.91 -1.41
CA VAL A 134 8.09 -0.46 -1.18
C VAL A 134 8.17 0.27 -2.51
N THR A 135 7.13 1.05 -2.85
CA THR A 135 7.12 1.83 -4.11
C THR A 135 7.40 3.32 -3.90
N HIS A 136 7.29 3.83 -2.68
CA HIS A 136 7.57 5.21 -2.34
C HIS A 136 8.52 5.31 -1.14
N PHE A 137 9.29 6.39 -1.10
CA PHE A 137 10.20 6.69 -0.01
C PHE A 137 10.04 8.14 0.45
N VAL A 138 10.35 8.39 1.72
CA VAL A 138 10.56 9.73 2.26
C VAL A 138 12.02 10.10 2.03
N TRP A 139 12.26 11.23 1.40
CA TRP A 139 13.61 11.77 1.24
C TRP A 139 14.09 12.31 2.59
N ARG A 140 15.21 11.81 3.10
CA ARG A 140 15.86 12.30 4.32
C ARG A 140 17.21 12.88 4.05
N THR A 141 17.47 14.09 4.52
CA THR A 141 18.79 14.73 4.45
C THR A 141 19.58 14.56 5.73
N GLN A 142 20.77 15.17 5.81
CA GLN A 142 21.60 15.21 7.02
C GLN A 142 21.35 16.47 7.86
N ASP A 143 20.45 17.35 7.40
CA ASP A 143 20.08 18.61 8.06
C ASP A 143 21.28 19.50 8.44
N ASP A 144 22.33 19.48 7.63
CA ASP A 144 23.54 20.29 7.84
C ASP A 144 23.78 21.30 6.70
N GLU A 145 24.71 22.23 6.95
CA GLU A 145 25.07 23.31 6.01
C GLU A 145 25.64 22.81 4.67
N LYS A 146 25.97 21.53 4.55
CA LYS A 146 26.53 20.92 3.33
C LYS A 146 25.43 20.28 2.46
N VAL A 147 24.19 20.24 2.92
CA VAL A 147 23.05 19.79 2.11
C VAL A 147 22.81 20.81 0.99
N ARG A 148 22.71 20.32 -0.26
CA ARG A 148 22.43 21.17 -1.42
C ARG A 148 21.02 21.74 -1.31
N ALA A 149 20.82 22.98 -1.74
CA ALA A 149 19.50 23.64 -1.69
C ALA A 149 18.38 22.78 -2.30
N ALA A 150 18.62 22.18 -3.48
CA ALA A 150 17.65 21.29 -4.13
C ALA A 150 17.33 20.01 -3.33
N GLN A 151 18.25 19.52 -2.50
CA GLN A 151 18.04 18.34 -1.65
C GLN A 151 17.33 18.72 -0.35
N ALA A 152 17.64 19.89 0.22
CA ALA A 152 16.93 20.46 1.36
C ALA A 152 15.46 20.72 1.03
N GLU A 153 15.15 21.15 -0.19
CA GLU A 153 13.76 21.30 -0.66
C GLU A 153 13.01 19.96 -0.79
N ARG A 154 13.73 18.85 -0.95
CA ARG A 154 13.12 17.53 -1.09
C ARG A 154 12.91 16.84 0.25
N ASP A 155 13.59 17.27 1.30
CA ASP A 155 13.55 16.66 2.62
C ASP A 155 12.12 16.59 3.17
N ASP A 156 11.83 15.55 3.96
CA ASP A 156 10.52 15.25 4.53
C ASP A 156 9.39 14.99 3.51
N ARG A 157 9.69 14.95 2.21
CA ARG A 157 8.69 14.69 1.16
C ARG A 157 8.72 13.26 0.67
N VAL A 158 7.55 12.79 0.25
CA VAL A 158 7.34 11.45 -0.31
C VAL A 158 7.55 11.50 -1.82
N TYR A 159 8.32 10.55 -2.35
CA TYR A 159 8.56 10.35 -3.77
C TYR A 159 8.36 8.90 -4.18
N SER A 160 8.07 8.67 -5.45
CA SER A 160 8.03 7.33 -6.04
C SER A 160 9.44 6.86 -6.41
N TRP A 161 9.69 5.56 -6.30
CA TRP A 161 10.87 4.93 -6.90
C TRP A 161 10.89 5.00 -8.44
N GLN A 162 9.80 5.44 -9.06
CA GLN A 162 9.71 5.72 -10.50
C GLN A 162 10.00 7.19 -10.86
N ASP A 163 10.07 8.09 -9.87
CA ASP A 163 10.35 9.50 -10.14
C ASP A 163 11.80 9.68 -10.64
N GLU A 164 11.96 10.51 -11.67
CA GLU A 164 13.26 10.84 -12.22
C GLU A 164 13.82 12.11 -11.57
N PHE A 165 15.06 12.03 -11.07
CA PHE A 165 15.78 13.14 -10.47
C PHE A 165 17.05 13.44 -11.28
N PRO A 166 17.36 14.71 -11.58
CA PRO A 166 18.58 15.07 -12.32
C PRO A 166 19.87 14.56 -11.68
N ASP A 167 19.91 14.46 -10.35
CA ASP A 167 21.02 13.95 -9.54
C ASP A 167 20.78 12.54 -8.99
N GLY A 168 19.76 11.85 -9.49
CA GLY A 168 19.32 10.54 -9.00
C GLY A 168 18.54 10.60 -7.67
N PRO A 169 17.98 9.45 -7.23
CA PRO A 169 17.31 9.34 -5.94
C PRO A 169 18.29 9.55 -4.76
N PRO A 170 17.81 9.62 -3.50
CA PRO A 170 18.67 9.88 -2.34
C PRO A 170 19.93 9.01 -2.35
N GLY A 171 21.09 9.60 -2.12
CA GLY A 171 22.38 8.90 -2.07
C GLY A 171 23.08 8.67 -3.42
N HIS A 172 22.39 8.85 -4.56
CA HIS A 172 22.98 8.59 -5.88
C HIS A 172 23.88 9.72 -6.41
N GLY A 173 23.58 10.96 -6.04
CA GLY A 173 24.41 12.10 -6.42
C GLY A 173 25.80 12.01 -5.80
N TYR A 174 26.82 12.54 -6.48
CA TYR A 174 28.21 12.59 -5.98
C TYR A 174 28.25 13.16 -4.55
N ASN A 175 28.94 12.51 -3.60
CA ASN A 175 29.00 12.92 -2.19
C ASN A 175 27.64 13.18 -1.51
N CYS A 176 26.53 12.64 -2.03
CA CYS A 176 25.23 12.74 -1.38
C CYS A 176 25.20 11.86 -0.11
N ARG A 177 24.65 12.41 0.97
CA ARG A 177 24.44 11.70 2.25
C ARG A 177 22.94 11.55 2.58
N CYS A 178 22.08 11.87 1.62
CA CYS A 178 20.64 11.67 1.77
C CYS A 178 20.32 10.17 1.77
N VAL A 179 19.27 9.79 2.47
CA VAL A 179 18.78 8.41 2.52
C VAL A 179 17.31 8.36 2.14
N ALA A 180 16.90 7.23 1.54
CA ALA A 180 15.51 6.94 1.25
C ALA A 180 14.95 6.12 2.41
N GLU A 181 14.07 6.70 3.22
CA GLU A 181 13.31 5.94 4.21
C GLU A 181 12.06 5.35 3.57
N PRO A 182 11.68 4.09 3.88
CA PRO A 182 10.48 3.52 3.31
C PRO A 182 9.27 4.36 3.73
N ALA A 183 8.47 4.81 2.75
CA ALA A 183 7.30 5.63 3.04
C ALA A 183 6.17 4.73 3.52
N ILE A 184 6.20 4.47 4.83
CA ILE A 184 5.23 3.66 5.55
C ILE A 184 4.40 4.60 6.41
N VAL A 185 3.15 4.81 6.02
CA VAL A 185 2.20 5.66 6.77
C VAL A 185 1.21 4.73 7.43
N ASP A 186 1.05 4.84 8.75
CA ASP A 186 -0.02 4.16 9.48
C ASP A 186 -0.06 2.63 9.28
N GLY A 187 1.12 1.99 9.25
CA GLY A 187 1.20 0.55 9.08
C GLY A 187 1.17 0.04 7.64
N THR A 188 1.09 0.94 6.66
CA THR A 188 0.89 0.59 5.25
C THR A 188 2.05 1.10 4.40
N ILE A 189 2.65 0.22 3.60
CA ILE A 189 3.57 0.61 2.53
C ILE A 189 2.79 1.44 1.52
N LEU A 190 3.20 2.68 1.26
CA LEU A 190 2.59 3.47 0.19
C LEU A 190 2.85 2.78 -1.18
N LEU A 191 1.76 2.36 -1.83
CA LEU A 191 1.72 1.65 -3.12
C LEU A 191 0.93 2.45 -4.17
N THR A 192 1.54 2.71 -5.33
CA THR A 192 0.83 3.14 -6.56
C THR A 192 0.60 1.95 -7.50
N ASP A 193 -0.66 1.79 -7.94
CA ASP A 193 -1.19 1.09 -9.12
C ASP A 193 -0.99 -0.43 -9.27
N PHE A 194 -1.65 -1.22 -8.40
CA PHE A 194 -1.93 -2.63 -8.72
C PHE A 194 -2.83 -2.75 -9.96
N PRO A 195 -2.45 -3.53 -10.99
CA PRO A 195 -3.37 -3.90 -12.05
C PRO A 195 -4.63 -4.53 -11.48
N THR A 196 -5.76 -4.29 -12.13
CA THR A 196 -6.96 -5.09 -11.90
C THR A 196 -7.06 -6.13 -13.00
N SER A 197 -7.58 -7.30 -12.67
CA SER A 197 -7.98 -8.28 -13.67
C SER A 197 -9.38 -7.92 -14.21
N PRO A 198 -9.73 -8.33 -15.44
CA PRO A 198 -11.11 -8.27 -15.93
C PRO A 198 -12.06 -9.07 -15.03
N ASP A 199 -13.35 -8.79 -15.13
CA ASP A 199 -14.43 -9.55 -14.50
C ASP A 199 -14.27 -9.72 -12.98
N LEU A 200 -13.85 -8.64 -12.29
CA LEU A 200 -13.61 -8.65 -10.85
C LEU A 200 -14.82 -9.12 -10.06
N SER A 201 -16.02 -8.70 -10.44
CA SER A 201 -17.26 -9.10 -9.77
C SER A 201 -17.47 -10.63 -9.79
N GLU A 202 -17.13 -11.30 -10.90
CA GLU A 202 -17.20 -12.77 -11.02
C GLU A 202 -16.19 -13.44 -10.09
N ARG A 203 -14.99 -12.87 -9.98
CA ARG A 203 -13.92 -13.41 -9.12
C ARG A 203 -14.21 -13.21 -7.63
N ILE A 204 -14.83 -12.09 -7.25
CA ILE A 204 -15.37 -11.89 -5.91
C ILE A 204 -16.43 -12.96 -5.61
N ALA A 205 -17.38 -13.18 -6.53
CA ALA A 205 -18.41 -14.20 -6.38
C ALA A 205 -17.82 -15.61 -6.21
N GLN A 206 -16.76 -15.94 -6.97
CA GLN A 206 -16.04 -17.21 -6.82
C GLN A 206 -15.36 -17.32 -5.45
N ALA A 207 -14.66 -16.28 -4.99
CA ALA A 207 -14.00 -16.28 -3.69
C ALA A 207 -15.00 -16.50 -2.54
N GLN A 208 -16.20 -15.91 -2.65
CA GLN A 208 -17.28 -16.16 -1.71
C GLN A 208 -17.75 -17.61 -1.75
N ALA A 209 -17.99 -18.16 -2.95
CA ALA A 209 -18.39 -19.55 -3.12
C ALA A 209 -17.37 -20.52 -2.52
N ASP A 210 -16.07 -20.23 -2.66
CA ASP A 210 -14.99 -20.99 -2.04
C ASP A 210 -15.06 -20.95 -0.51
N GLY A 211 -15.31 -19.77 0.08
CA GLY A 211 -15.40 -19.60 1.53
C GLY A 211 -16.60 -20.36 2.12
N LEU A 212 -17.73 -20.34 1.43
CA LEU A 212 -18.92 -21.13 1.79
C LEU A 212 -18.66 -22.63 1.69
N THR A 213 -17.92 -23.06 0.66
CA THR A 213 -17.53 -24.45 0.46
C THR A 213 -16.57 -24.93 1.55
N ASP A 214 -15.57 -24.11 1.91
CA ASP A 214 -14.65 -24.39 3.01
C ASP A 214 -15.39 -24.59 4.34
N ALA A 215 -16.37 -23.72 4.62
CA ALA A 215 -17.16 -23.81 5.84
C ALA A 215 -18.06 -25.04 5.84
N ALA A 216 -18.68 -25.37 4.70
CA ALA A 216 -19.49 -26.58 4.54
C ALA A 216 -18.65 -27.85 4.74
N ALA A 217 -17.42 -27.89 4.20
CA ALA A 217 -16.49 -29.01 4.40
C ALA A 217 -16.11 -29.19 5.88
N ASP A 218 -15.84 -28.09 6.59
CA ASP A 218 -15.55 -28.11 8.03
C ASP A 218 -16.76 -28.55 8.87
N ALA A 219 -17.99 -28.26 8.43
CA ALA A 219 -19.22 -28.62 9.15
C ALA A 219 -19.74 -30.03 8.86
N ALA A 220 -19.33 -30.66 7.75
CA ALA A 220 -19.70 -32.04 7.42
C ALA A 220 -19.22 -33.07 8.48
N ALA A 221 -18.35 -32.66 9.42
CA ALA A 221 -18.00 -33.42 10.62
C ALA A 221 -19.08 -33.42 11.72
N GLY A 222 -20.21 -32.70 11.57
CA GLY A 222 -21.11 -32.36 12.70
C GLY A 222 -22.63 -32.36 12.48
N GLY A 223 -23.17 -32.78 11.33
CA GLY A 223 -24.62 -33.02 11.16
C GLY A 223 -25.29 -32.34 9.96
N ALA A 224 -26.49 -32.81 9.59
CA ALA A 224 -27.22 -32.38 8.39
C ALA A 224 -27.85 -31.00 8.56
N ILE A 225 -27.33 -30.02 7.82
CA ILE A 225 -27.86 -28.66 7.73
C ILE A 225 -28.26 -28.40 6.28
N SER A 226 -29.35 -27.65 6.07
CA SER A 226 -29.76 -27.24 4.74
C SER A 226 -28.72 -26.30 4.13
N VAL A 227 -27.98 -26.78 3.13
CA VAL A 227 -27.03 -26.02 2.31
C VAL A 227 -27.66 -24.71 1.81
N TYR A 228 -28.98 -24.69 1.54
CA TYR A 228 -29.70 -23.49 1.15
C TYR A 228 -29.68 -22.37 2.23
N ASN A 229 -29.88 -22.71 3.51
CA ASN A 229 -29.89 -21.72 4.59
C ASN A 229 -28.50 -21.11 4.81
N LEU A 230 -27.44 -21.90 4.55
CA LEU A 230 -26.05 -21.46 4.59
C LEU A 230 -25.78 -20.35 3.57
N PHE A 231 -26.06 -20.65 2.29
CA PHE A 231 -25.88 -19.70 1.20
C PHE A 231 -26.77 -18.46 1.38
N ARG A 232 -28.00 -18.65 1.85
CA ARG A 232 -28.96 -17.55 2.05
C ARG A 232 -28.51 -16.59 3.16
N PHE A 233 -28.05 -17.09 4.30
CA PHE A 233 -27.61 -16.24 5.41
C PHE A 233 -26.39 -15.40 5.04
N SER A 234 -25.37 -16.00 4.42
CA SER A 234 -24.19 -15.26 3.98
C SER A 234 -24.52 -14.25 2.88
N TRP A 235 -25.39 -14.61 1.94
CA TRP A 235 -25.90 -13.67 0.94
C TRP A 235 -26.64 -12.47 1.58
N LEU A 236 -27.47 -12.71 2.60
CA LEU A 236 -28.13 -11.64 3.37
C LEU A 236 -27.11 -10.81 4.17
N GLY A 237 -26.12 -11.46 4.79
CA GLY A 237 -24.99 -10.82 5.45
C GLY A 237 -24.28 -9.83 4.54
N TYR A 238 -24.04 -10.23 3.29
CA TYR A 238 -23.46 -9.39 2.24
C TYR A 238 -24.37 -8.24 1.83
N ARG A 239 -25.66 -8.49 1.64
CA ARG A 239 -26.58 -7.39 1.34
C ARG A 239 -26.63 -6.37 2.47
N ARG A 240 -26.56 -6.82 3.73
CA ARG A 240 -26.49 -5.94 4.91
C ARG A 240 -25.16 -5.20 4.96
N LEU A 241 -24.06 -5.93 4.73
CA LEU A 241 -22.70 -5.42 4.69
C LEU A 241 -22.65 -4.18 3.84
N PHE A 242 -23.14 -4.33 2.62
CA PHE A 242 -23.16 -3.24 1.72
C PHE A 242 -24.25 -2.25 2.18
N GLY A 243 -25.45 -2.69 2.56
CA GLY A 243 -26.58 -1.78 2.83
C GLY A 243 -27.52 -1.70 1.63
N VAL A 244 -27.57 -2.79 0.86
CA VAL A 244 -28.60 -3.06 -0.15
C VAL A 244 -29.65 -4.04 0.38
N ILE A 245 -29.60 -4.43 1.66
CA ILE A 245 -30.59 -5.32 2.27
C ILE A 245 -31.92 -4.61 2.48
N THR A 246 -33.02 -5.30 2.22
CA THR A 246 -34.37 -4.85 2.57
C THR A 246 -34.71 -5.13 4.04
N PRO A 247 -35.67 -4.42 4.66
CA PRO A 247 -36.11 -4.71 6.02
C PRO A 247 -36.57 -6.16 6.21
N GLU A 248 -37.24 -6.74 5.21
CA GLU A 248 -37.71 -8.12 5.21
C GLU A 248 -36.54 -9.12 5.16
N GLU A 249 -35.55 -8.86 4.31
CA GLU A 249 -34.31 -9.64 4.22
C GLU A 249 -33.48 -9.55 5.51
N GLU A 250 -33.45 -8.39 6.17
CA GLU A 250 -32.78 -8.25 7.47
C GLU A 250 -33.50 -9.02 8.56
N ALA A 251 -34.84 -9.00 8.58
CA ALA A 251 -35.63 -9.82 9.48
C ALA A 251 -35.39 -11.33 9.26
N GLU A 252 -35.33 -11.78 8.00
CA GLU A 252 -34.98 -13.15 7.63
C GLU A 252 -33.60 -13.54 8.16
N ARG A 253 -32.60 -12.67 7.96
CA ARG A 253 -31.23 -12.88 8.45
C ARG A 253 -31.17 -12.95 9.97
N LEU A 254 -31.88 -12.05 10.67
CA LEU A 254 -31.95 -12.03 12.13
C LEU A 254 -32.63 -13.31 12.67
N ALA A 255 -33.67 -13.81 12.00
CA ALA A 255 -34.31 -15.08 12.38
C ALA A 255 -33.34 -16.27 12.23
N MET A 256 -32.51 -16.28 11.18
CA MET A 256 -31.45 -17.28 11.02
C MET A 256 -30.39 -17.19 12.15
N ARG A 257 -30.15 -16.01 12.74
CA ARG A 257 -29.27 -15.86 13.92
C ARG A 257 -29.81 -16.53 15.19
N GLU A 258 -31.12 -16.70 15.36
CA GLU A 258 -31.66 -17.41 16.54
C GLU A 258 -31.23 -18.89 16.59
N SER A 259 -30.87 -19.44 15.43
CA SER A 259 -30.29 -20.78 15.31
C SER A 259 -28.85 -20.84 15.83
N LEU A 260 -28.07 -19.75 15.72
CA LEU A 260 -26.74 -19.62 16.36
C LEU A 260 -26.86 -19.64 17.89
N ALA A 261 -27.81 -18.88 18.45
CA ALA A 261 -28.05 -18.87 19.89
C ALA A 261 -28.47 -20.27 20.41
N SER A 262 -29.28 -20.98 19.63
CA SER A 262 -29.70 -22.35 19.94
C SER A 262 -28.54 -23.37 19.82
N ALA A 263 -27.64 -23.18 18.85
CA ALA A 263 -26.43 -24.00 18.70
C ALA A 263 -25.40 -23.77 19.82
N ILE A 264 -25.24 -22.53 20.30
CA ILE A 264 -24.39 -22.21 21.46
C ILE A 264 -24.95 -22.87 22.73
N ARG A 265 -26.27 -22.84 22.93
CA ARG A 265 -26.92 -23.54 24.06
C ARG A 265 -26.72 -25.06 24.00
N ALA A 266 -26.55 -25.64 22.80
CA ALA A 266 -26.33 -27.07 22.63
C ALA A 266 -24.86 -27.51 22.85
N LEU A 267 -23.91 -26.57 22.86
CA LEU A 267 -22.47 -26.84 23.00
C LEU A 267 -21.98 -26.92 24.45
N ALA A 268 -22.72 -26.36 25.42
CA ALA A 268 -22.34 -26.37 26.83
C ALA A 268 -23.52 -26.02 27.75
N ASP A 269 -23.52 -26.54 28.99
CA ASP A 269 -24.44 -26.20 30.10
C ASP A 269 -24.21 -24.75 30.60
N LEU A 270 -24.30 -23.77 29.70
CA LEU A 270 -24.09 -22.35 30.00
C LEU A 270 -25.39 -21.70 30.44
N ASP A 271 -25.30 -20.78 31.39
CA ASP A 271 -26.43 -19.94 31.77
C ASP A 271 -26.82 -18.98 30.63
N ALA A 272 -28.07 -18.52 30.65
CA ALA A 272 -28.64 -17.68 29.59
C ALA A 272 -27.87 -16.36 29.37
N GLU A 273 -27.28 -15.82 30.43
CA GLU A 273 -26.54 -14.55 30.39
C GLU A 273 -25.16 -14.75 29.73
N THR A 274 -24.45 -15.83 30.04
CA THR A 274 -23.20 -16.20 29.36
C THR A 274 -23.42 -16.46 27.87
N VAL A 275 -24.50 -17.14 27.49
CA VAL A 275 -24.86 -17.35 26.07
C VAL A 275 -25.13 -16.03 25.35
N ARG A 276 -25.85 -15.10 26.00
CA ARG A 276 -26.13 -13.77 25.47
C ARG A 276 -24.83 -12.98 25.23
N GLN A 277 -23.97 -12.88 26.24
CA GLN A 277 -22.70 -12.14 26.15
C GLN A 277 -21.75 -12.70 25.09
N LEU A 278 -21.70 -14.03 24.96
CA LEU A 278 -20.90 -14.67 23.91
C LEU A 278 -21.47 -14.38 22.52
N SER A 279 -22.80 -14.44 22.36
CA SER A 279 -23.48 -14.10 21.10
C SER A 279 -23.21 -12.66 20.68
N GLU A 280 -23.28 -11.71 21.63
CA GLU A 280 -22.94 -10.29 21.38
C GLU A 280 -21.49 -10.12 20.96
N ALA A 281 -20.54 -10.73 21.68
CA ALA A 281 -19.12 -10.63 21.33
C ALA A 281 -18.81 -11.21 19.94
N PHE A 282 -19.54 -12.25 19.51
CA PHE A 282 -19.47 -12.72 18.14
C PHE A 282 -20.03 -11.69 17.16
N VAL A 283 -21.21 -11.14 17.40
CA VAL A 283 -21.81 -10.13 16.52
C VAL A 283 -20.87 -8.93 16.34
N ASP A 284 -20.25 -8.44 17.42
CA ASP A 284 -19.29 -7.34 17.37
C ASP A 284 -18.08 -7.68 16.49
N TYR A 285 -17.50 -8.88 16.66
CA TYR A 285 -16.39 -9.35 15.85
C TYR A 285 -16.76 -9.49 14.37
N PHE A 286 -17.97 -10.00 14.09
CA PHE A 286 -18.49 -10.11 12.73
C PHE A 286 -18.66 -8.75 12.09
N ASP A 287 -19.35 -7.83 12.76
CA ASP A 287 -19.60 -6.49 12.24
C ASP A 287 -18.26 -5.74 12.02
N ALA A 288 -17.25 -5.95 12.87
CA ALA A 288 -15.89 -5.42 12.67
C ALA A 288 -15.19 -6.04 11.43
N ARG A 289 -15.27 -7.36 11.22
CA ARG A 289 -14.72 -8.02 10.01
C ARG A 289 -15.38 -7.57 8.72
N HIS A 290 -16.67 -7.35 8.78
CA HIS A 290 -17.46 -6.78 7.70
C HIS A 290 -17.03 -5.33 7.41
N ALA A 291 -16.83 -4.51 8.44
CA ALA A 291 -16.31 -3.16 8.27
C ALA A 291 -14.89 -3.15 7.66
N ASP A 292 -14.03 -4.07 8.09
CA ASP A 292 -12.68 -4.27 7.55
C ASP A 292 -12.70 -4.62 6.06
N LEU A 293 -13.58 -5.56 5.65
CA LEU A 293 -13.77 -5.91 4.23
C LEU A 293 -14.25 -4.72 3.39
N ARG A 294 -15.21 -3.92 3.88
CA ARG A 294 -15.65 -2.71 3.15
C ARG A 294 -14.51 -1.73 2.92
N LEU A 295 -13.70 -1.50 3.95
CA LEU A 295 -12.56 -0.61 3.83
C LEU A 295 -11.50 -1.19 2.86
N LEU A 296 -11.23 -2.49 2.94
CA LEU A 296 -10.29 -3.16 2.04
C LEU A 296 -10.76 -3.12 0.57
N ASP A 297 -12.07 -3.25 0.32
CA ASP A 297 -12.64 -3.13 -1.02
C ASP A 297 -12.45 -1.72 -1.60
N LEU A 298 -12.68 -0.68 -0.78
CA LEU A 298 -12.40 0.70 -1.13
C LEU A 298 -10.90 0.94 -1.39
N GLU A 299 -10.03 0.48 -0.48
CA GLU A 299 -8.58 0.56 -0.64
C GLU A 299 -8.12 -0.13 -1.92
N PHE A 300 -8.66 -1.32 -2.21
CA PHE A 300 -8.38 -2.01 -3.46
C PHE A 300 -8.76 -1.15 -4.65
N ARG A 301 -9.95 -0.53 -4.68
CA ARG A 301 -10.40 0.35 -5.78
C ARG A 301 -9.55 1.61 -5.94
N LEU A 302 -9.07 2.17 -4.85
CA LEU A 302 -8.11 3.28 -4.82
C LEU A 302 -6.70 2.87 -5.31
N GLY A 303 -6.43 1.56 -5.37
CA GLY A 303 -5.13 0.99 -5.73
C GLY A 303 -4.17 0.84 -4.55
N LEU A 304 -4.68 0.88 -3.32
CA LEU A 304 -3.96 0.79 -2.06
C LEU A 304 -3.89 -0.65 -1.52
N ALA A 305 -4.79 -1.54 -1.97
CA ALA A 305 -4.76 -2.96 -1.63
C ALA A 305 -4.65 -3.83 -2.90
N SER A 306 -4.08 -5.02 -2.74
CA SER A 306 -3.97 -5.99 -3.82
C SER A 306 -5.28 -6.74 -4.03
N GLU A 307 -5.45 -7.26 -5.24
CA GLU A 307 -6.60 -8.08 -5.60
C GLU A 307 -6.66 -9.38 -4.79
N ASP A 308 -5.51 -10.02 -4.56
CA ASP A 308 -5.42 -11.24 -3.74
C ASP A 308 -5.86 -11.00 -2.29
N ALA A 309 -5.49 -9.85 -1.72
CA ALA A 309 -5.93 -9.47 -0.37
C ALA A 309 -7.45 -9.29 -0.35
N LEU A 310 -8.01 -8.62 -1.35
CA LEU A 310 -9.46 -8.43 -1.50
C LEU A 310 -10.20 -9.77 -1.59
N LEU A 311 -9.80 -10.63 -2.53
CA LEU A 311 -10.44 -11.92 -2.75
C LEU A 311 -10.34 -12.82 -1.53
N LYS A 312 -9.18 -12.84 -0.86
CA LYS A 312 -9.01 -13.55 0.40
C LYS A 312 -9.96 -13.04 1.48
N ALA A 313 -10.11 -11.72 1.63
CA ALA A 313 -11.02 -11.15 2.62
C ALA A 313 -12.49 -11.51 2.33
N TYR A 314 -12.90 -11.49 1.06
CA TYR A 314 -14.24 -11.97 0.67
C TYR A 314 -14.46 -13.45 1.00
N ARG A 315 -13.47 -14.30 0.72
CA ARG A 315 -13.51 -15.73 1.09
C ARG A 315 -13.59 -15.93 2.60
N ASP A 316 -12.76 -15.21 3.36
CA ASP A 316 -12.71 -15.30 4.82
C ASP A 316 -14.04 -14.84 5.46
N VAL A 317 -14.63 -13.73 4.99
CA VAL A 317 -15.93 -13.26 5.48
C VAL A 317 -17.05 -14.22 5.11
N ALA A 318 -17.06 -14.76 3.89
CA ALA A 318 -18.05 -15.76 3.48
C ALA A 318 -17.93 -17.04 4.32
N TYR A 319 -16.71 -17.52 4.58
CA TYR A 319 -16.45 -18.64 5.50
C TYR A 319 -16.99 -18.36 6.91
N LEU A 320 -16.67 -17.19 7.46
CA LEU A 320 -17.12 -16.78 8.80
C LEU A 320 -18.65 -16.75 8.87
N ASP A 321 -19.32 -16.12 7.90
CA ASP A 321 -20.77 -16.05 7.83
C ASP A 321 -21.39 -17.44 7.80
N ALA A 322 -20.85 -18.30 6.95
CA ALA A 322 -21.28 -19.69 6.86
C ALA A 322 -21.13 -20.43 8.20
N ALA A 323 -19.97 -20.32 8.84
CA ALA A 323 -19.67 -21.03 10.08
C ALA A 323 -20.66 -20.68 11.23
N THR A 324 -21.22 -19.46 11.25
CA THR A 324 -22.23 -19.09 12.26
C THR A 324 -23.57 -19.78 12.08
N THR A 325 -23.87 -20.26 10.89
CA THR A 325 -25.13 -20.98 10.61
C THR A 325 -24.99 -22.50 10.74
N LEU A 326 -23.75 -23.00 10.83
CA LEU A 326 -23.43 -24.43 10.75
C LEU A 326 -23.46 -25.16 12.11
N GLY A 327 -24.07 -24.55 13.12
CA GLY A 327 -24.21 -25.16 14.44
C GLY A 327 -22.90 -25.19 15.25
N GLY A 328 -22.91 -25.90 16.37
CA GLY A 328 -21.87 -25.79 17.38
C GLY A 328 -20.46 -26.20 16.93
N VAL A 329 -20.35 -27.26 16.12
CA VAL A 329 -19.05 -27.79 15.67
C VAL A 329 -18.31 -26.80 14.78
N ALA A 330 -18.99 -26.16 13.82
CA ALA A 330 -18.39 -25.14 12.97
C ALA A 330 -17.96 -23.88 13.74
N LEU A 331 -18.72 -23.51 14.78
CA LEU A 331 -18.35 -22.44 15.71
C LEU A 331 -17.06 -22.77 16.46
N THR A 332 -16.88 -24.01 16.90
CA THR A 332 -15.65 -24.43 17.60
C THR A 332 -14.41 -24.41 16.71
N THR A 333 -14.54 -24.84 15.45
CA THR A 333 -13.47 -24.76 14.46
C THR A 333 -13.10 -23.32 14.14
N THR A 334 -14.11 -22.45 13.99
CA THR A 334 -13.90 -21.02 13.75
C THR A 334 -13.17 -20.36 14.91
N LEU A 335 -13.62 -20.60 16.15
CA LEU A 335 -12.93 -20.11 17.35
C LEU A 335 -11.47 -20.62 17.42
N ALA A 336 -11.23 -21.89 17.11
CA ALA A 336 -9.88 -22.44 17.08
C ALA A 336 -8.99 -21.76 16.03
N ARG A 337 -9.52 -21.49 14.82
CA ARG A 337 -8.81 -20.73 13.77
C ARG A 337 -8.49 -19.29 14.19
N LEU A 338 -9.32 -18.71 15.08
CA LEU A 338 -9.08 -17.39 15.67
C LEU A 338 -8.10 -17.42 16.86
N GLY A 339 -7.46 -18.57 17.12
CA GLY A 339 -6.57 -18.75 18.28
C GLY A 339 -7.31 -18.84 19.61
N VAL A 340 -8.65 -18.90 19.60
CA VAL A 340 -9.49 -19.09 20.78
C VAL A 340 -9.65 -20.59 20.99
N GLY A 341 -8.67 -21.18 21.69
CA GLY A 341 -8.67 -22.62 22.00
C GLY A 341 -9.88 -23.03 22.85
N VAL A 342 -10.93 -23.53 22.22
CA VAL A 342 -12.20 -23.91 22.90
C VAL A 342 -12.03 -25.07 23.88
N ALA A 343 -11.00 -25.90 23.68
CA ALA A 343 -10.69 -27.03 24.58
C ALA A 343 -10.06 -26.61 25.93
N ARG A 344 -9.65 -25.35 26.12
CA ARG A 344 -8.95 -24.88 27.33
C ARG A 344 -9.34 -23.49 27.86
N LEU A 345 -10.28 -22.78 27.22
CA LEU A 345 -10.69 -21.45 27.65
C LEU A 345 -12.06 -21.48 28.31
N SER A 346 -12.19 -20.81 29.47
CA SER A 346 -13.49 -20.55 30.08
C SER A 346 -14.33 -19.63 29.16
N PRO A 347 -15.67 -19.72 29.17
CA PRO A 347 -16.54 -18.86 28.35
C PRO A 347 -16.24 -17.37 28.47
N ARG A 348 -15.84 -16.92 29.67
CA ARG A 348 -15.38 -15.54 29.91
C ARG A 348 -14.14 -15.17 29.10
N ALA A 349 -13.16 -16.07 28.99
CA ALA A 349 -11.96 -15.80 28.22
C ALA A 349 -12.25 -15.73 26.71
N ALA A 350 -13.20 -16.52 26.21
CA ALA A 350 -13.68 -16.42 24.82
C ALA A 350 -14.35 -15.07 24.53
N ILE A 351 -15.24 -14.60 25.42
CA ILE A 351 -15.89 -13.28 25.32
C ILE A 351 -14.84 -12.16 25.29
N VAL A 352 -13.87 -12.19 26.21
CA VAL A 352 -12.80 -11.18 26.28
C VAL A 352 -11.92 -11.23 25.03
N GLY A 353 -11.58 -12.42 24.54
CA GLY A 353 -10.79 -12.60 23.32
C GLY A 353 -11.48 -12.02 22.08
N LEU A 354 -12.76 -12.33 21.87
CA LEU A 354 -13.55 -11.84 20.74
C LEU A 354 -13.70 -10.31 20.76
N ARG A 355 -14.05 -9.74 21.91
CA ARG A 355 -14.15 -8.27 22.07
C ARG A 355 -12.81 -7.59 21.84
N SER A 356 -11.73 -8.16 22.36
CA SER A 356 -10.38 -7.62 22.14
C SER A 356 -9.98 -7.70 20.67
N ALA A 357 -10.37 -8.76 19.96
CA ALA A 357 -10.14 -8.89 18.52
C ALA A 357 -10.95 -7.88 17.71
N ALA A 358 -12.23 -7.67 18.05
CA ALA A 358 -13.07 -6.65 17.43
C ALA A 358 -12.47 -5.25 17.62
N LEU A 359 -12.10 -4.88 18.85
CA LEU A 359 -11.46 -3.59 19.16
C LEU A 359 -10.14 -3.38 18.41
N ARG A 360 -9.34 -4.45 18.22
CA ARG A 360 -8.12 -4.36 17.40
C ARG A 360 -8.44 -4.09 15.93
N ILE A 361 -9.47 -4.75 15.39
CA ILE A 361 -9.94 -4.50 14.02
C ILE A 361 -10.43 -3.06 13.88
N ASP A 362 -11.26 -2.59 14.81
CA ASP A 362 -11.76 -1.21 14.80
C ASP A 362 -10.62 -0.18 14.86
N GLY A 363 -9.60 -0.43 15.69
CA GLY A 363 -8.40 0.40 15.75
C GLY A 363 -7.63 0.45 14.42
N MET A 364 -7.48 -0.70 13.75
CA MET A 364 -6.85 -0.77 12.42
C MET A 364 -7.69 -0.07 11.36
N ILE A 365 -9.01 -0.23 11.39
CA ILE A 365 -9.96 0.44 10.47
C ILE A 365 -9.85 1.95 10.62
N ALA A 366 -9.86 2.48 11.85
CA ALA A 366 -9.79 3.92 12.08
C ALA A 366 -8.50 4.52 11.50
N MET A 367 -7.37 3.85 11.72
CA MET A 367 -6.06 4.24 11.20
C MET A 367 -6.02 4.22 9.65
N ARG A 368 -6.46 3.12 9.04
CA ARG A 368 -6.52 2.98 7.58
C ARG A 368 -7.50 3.96 6.92
N SER A 369 -8.65 4.20 7.55
CA SER A 369 -9.66 5.15 7.05
C SER A 369 -9.11 6.57 6.96
N ALA A 370 -8.32 7.03 7.95
CA ALA A 370 -7.69 8.34 7.90
C ALA A 370 -6.72 8.50 6.71
N THR A 371 -6.00 7.42 6.37
CA THR A 371 -5.11 7.39 5.20
C THR A 371 -5.92 7.45 3.90
N VAL A 372 -7.01 6.68 3.81
CA VAL A 372 -7.94 6.70 2.67
C VAL A 372 -8.56 8.08 2.47
N ASP A 373 -9.06 8.71 3.52
CA ASP A 373 -9.71 10.02 3.46
C ASP A 373 -8.74 11.09 2.92
N SER A 374 -7.50 11.10 3.40
CA SER A 374 -6.45 12.00 2.93
C SER A 374 -6.11 11.80 1.46
N PHE A 375 -6.01 10.54 1.02
CA PHE A 375 -5.77 10.19 -0.38
C PHE A 375 -6.91 10.65 -1.29
N VAL A 376 -8.16 10.34 -0.91
CA VAL A 376 -9.36 10.72 -1.64
C VAL A 376 -9.43 12.24 -1.78
N ALA A 377 -9.26 12.99 -0.70
CA ALA A 377 -9.35 14.44 -0.72
C ALA A 377 -8.34 15.07 -1.70
N ARG A 378 -7.09 14.60 -1.69
CA ARG A 378 -6.04 15.09 -2.59
C ARG A 378 -6.35 14.75 -4.05
N ARG A 379 -6.67 13.48 -4.32
CA ARG A 379 -6.94 13.03 -5.69
C ARG A 379 -8.21 13.68 -6.26
N PHE A 380 -9.23 13.87 -5.43
CA PHE A 380 -10.44 14.57 -5.83
C PHE A 380 -10.15 16.02 -6.24
N ALA A 381 -9.34 16.73 -5.47
CA ALA A 381 -8.91 18.09 -5.79
C ALA A 381 -8.15 18.15 -7.13
N GLU A 382 -7.27 17.19 -7.41
CA GLU A 382 -6.59 17.09 -8.71
C GLU A 382 -7.57 16.86 -9.85
N LEU A 383 -8.50 15.91 -9.72
CA LEU A 383 -9.48 15.59 -10.77
C LEU A 383 -10.40 16.76 -11.09
N ALA A 384 -10.73 17.58 -10.08
CA ALA A 384 -11.49 18.80 -10.27
C ALA A 384 -10.77 19.82 -11.18
N THR A 385 -9.45 19.72 -11.36
CA THR A 385 -8.68 20.61 -12.26
C THR A 385 -8.51 20.08 -13.69
N GLN A 386 -8.74 18.79 -13.92
CA GLN A 386 -8.44 18.14 -15.20
C GLN A 386 -9.53 18.32 -16.26
N GLY A 387 -10.78 18.35 -15.83
CA GLY A 387 -11.93 18.34 -16.71
C GLY A 387 -13.20 18.83 -16.03
N HIS A 388 -14.34 18.31 -16.47
CA HIS A 388 -15.66 18.66 -15.96
C HIS A 388 -16.37 17.45 -15.36
N GLY A 389 -15.63 16.39 -14.98
CA GLY A 389 -16.18 15.20 -14.37
C GLY A 389 -16.81 15.52 -13.01
N PRO A 390 -16.01 15.91 -12.00
CA PRO A 390 -16.54 16.25 -10.67
C PRO A 390 -17.67 17.28 -10.70
N GLN A 391 -17.50 18.36 -11.47
CA GLN A 391 -18.44 19.48 -11.55
C GLN A 391 -19.81 19.10 -12.12
N ARG A 392 -19.91 17.99 -12.86
CA ARG A 392 -21.15 17.58 -13.55
C ARG A 392 -21.71 16.25 -13.10
N HIS A 393 -20.91 15.43 -12.41
CA HIS A 393 -21.22 14.02 -12.21
C HIS A 393 -20.80 13.46 -10.85
N GLU A 394 -20.43 14.31 -9.87
CA GLU A 394 -20.06 13.88 -8.52
C GLU A 394 -21.08 14.37 -7.46
N GLY A 395 -20.96 13.91 -6.22
CA GLY A 395 -21.80 14.16 -5.05
C GLY A 395 -22.18 15.60 -4.75
N ALA A 396 -21.38 16.60 -5.15
CA ALA A 396 -21.80 18.01 -5.06
C ALA A 396 -22.99 18.36 -6.00
N VAL A 397 -23.17 17.62 -7.09
CA VAL A 397 -24.29 17.79 -8.02
C VAL A 397 -25.54 17.22 -7.40
N THR A 398 -26.52 18.06 -7.05
CA THR A 398 -27.75 17.58 -6.40
C THR A 398 -28.71 16.89 -7.38
N ARG A 399 -29.66 16.11 -6.86
CA ARG A 399 -30.77 15.55 -7.65
C ARG A 399 -31.53 16.63 -8.43
N GLN A 400 -31.76 17.80 -7.82
CA GLN A 400 -32.45 18.91 -8.49
C GLN A 400 -31.64 19.43 -9.68
N MET A 401 -30.32 19.53 -9.55
CA MET A 401 -29.44 19.91 -10.68
C MET A 401 -29.52 18.90 -11.83
N LEU A 402 -29.69 17.59 -11.55
CA LEU A 402 -29.91 16.59 -12.59
C LEU A 402 -31.27 16.78 -13.29
N ILE A 403 -32.34 17.07 -12.53
CA ILE A 403 -33.68 17.37 -13.06
C ILE A 403 -33.63 18.60 -13.97
N ASP A 404 -33.03 19.69 -13.49
CA ASP A 404 -32.89 20.94 -14.24
C ASP A 404 -32.03 20.75 -15.50
N ARG A 405 -31.01 19.88 -15.43
CA ARG A 405 -30.18 19.54 -16.58
C ARG A 405 -30.98 18.86 -17.69
N VAL A 406 -31.84 17.89 -17.36
CA VAL A 406 -32.63 17.15 -18.37
C VAL A 406 -33.86 17.91 -18.86
N LEU A 407 -34.50 18.71 -18.00
CA LEU A 407 -35.73 19.43 -18.36
C LEU A 407 -35.46 20.82 -18.94
N LEU A 408 -34.48 21.54 -18.41
CA LEU A 408 -34.24 22.95 -18.70
C LEU A 408 -32.90 23.20 -19.40
N GLY A 409 -32.07 22.17 -19.56
CA GLY A 409 -30.73 22.31 -20.12
C GLY A 409 -29.77 23.13 -19.25
N ILE A 410 -30.04 23.25 -17.95
CA ILE A 410 -29.16 23.96 -17.01
C ILE A 410 -27.90 23.10 -16.75
N ASP A 411 -26.72 23.68 -16.96
CA ASP A 411 -25.44 23.01 -16.70
C ASP A 411 -25.18 22.97 -15.19
N PRO A 412 -25.01 21.78 -14.57
CA PRO A 412 -24.67 21.66 -13.16
C PRO A 412 -23.40 22.43 -12.76
N MET A 413 -22.46 22.59 -13.70
CA MET A 413 -21.20 23.29 -13.45
C MET A 413 -21.38 24.81 -13.27
N THR A 414 -22.35 25.42 -13.97
CA THR A 414 -22.54 26.87 -13.97
C THR A 414 -23.82 27.32 -13.26
N GLY A 415 -24.78 26.41 -13.08
CA GLY A 415 -26.14 26.75 -12.62
C GLY A 415 -26.93 27.57 -13.65
N THR A 416 -26.50 27.62 -14.91
CA THR A 416 -27.16 28.39 -15.99
C THR A 416 -27.38 27.56 -17.24
N SER A 417 -28.12 28.09 -18.22
CA SER A 417 -28.28 27.47 -19.55
C SER A 417 -27.03 27.59 -20.45
N ARG A 418 -25.92 28.12 -19.94
CA ARG A 418 -24.63 28.17 -20.64
C ARG A 418 -23.73 27.03 -20.19
N ASP A 419 -23.15 26.35 -21.17
CA ASP A 419 -22.19 25.28 -20.99
C ASP A 419 -20.88 25.85 -20.43
N GLY A 420 -20.46 25.38 -19.26
CA GLY A 420 -19.28 25.86 -18.54
C GLY A 420 -17.95 25.55 -19.20
N VAL A 421 -17.94 24.66 -20.20
CA VAL A 421 -16.72 24.21 -20.90
C VAL A 421 -16.52 24.97 -22.20
N THR A 422 -17.60 25.24 -22.92
CA THR A 422 -17.60 25.82 -24.28
C THR A 422 -18.20 27.22 -24.36
N GLY A 423 -18.91 27.68 -23.32
CA GLY A 423 -19.62 28.97 -23.28
C GLY A 423 -20.89 29.03 -24.15
N ARG A 424 -21.19 27.96 -24.90
CA ARG A 424 -22.36 27.84 -25.78
C ARG A 424 -23.62 27.48 -24.99
N PRO A 425 -24.82 27.57 -25.56
CA PRO A 425 -26.02 27.03 -24.91
C PRO A 425 -25.83 25.54 -24.58
N HIS A 426 -26.03 25.19 -23.31
CA HIS A 426 -25.93 23.81 -22.84
C HIS A 426 -27.13 23.01 -23.35
N ARG A 427 -26.87 21.82 -23.90
CA ARG A 427 -27.91 20.95 -24.46
C ARG A 427 -28.42 20.00 -23.38
N ALA A 428 -29.73 19.91 -23.23
CA ALA A 428 -30.36 18.94 -22.33
C ALA A 428 -30.03 17.50 -22.78
N PRO A 429 -29.37 16.69 -21.94
CA PRO A 429 -29.13 15.29 -22.25
C PRO A 429 -30.40 14.46 -21.98
N PRO A 430 -30.56 13.30 -22.63
CA PRO A 430 -31.70 12.41 -22.39
C PRO A 430 -31.69 11.80 -20.97
N ILE A 431 -30.49 11.63 -20.40
CA ILE A 431 -30.24 11.14 -19.05
C ILE A 431 -29.15 12.01 -18.42
N ALA A 432 -29.34 12.43 -17.17
CA ALA A 432 -28.33 13.03 -16.33
C ALA A 432 -28.06 12.13 -15.13
N SER A 433 -26.78 11.82 -14.85
CA SER A 433 -26.36 10.90 -13.81
C SER A 433 -25.18 11.43 -13.02
N ARG A 434 -25.01 10.90 -11.80
CA ARG A 434 -23.89 11.20 -10.90
C ARG A 434 -23.45 9.97 -10.13
N ILE A 435 -22.20 9.99 -9.69
CA ILE A 435 -21.70 9.21 -8.56
C ILE A 435 -21.92 10.07 -7.32
N THR A 436 -22.45 9.50 -6.23
CA THR A 436 -23.06 10.28 -5.14
C THR A 436 -22.07 10.79 -4.09
N SER A 437 -20.79 10.41 -4.14
CA SER A 437 -19.76 10.87 -3.20
C SER A 437 -18.36 11.04 -3.83
N PRO A 438 -17.48 11.87 -3.23
CA PRO A 438 -16.13 12.07 -3.75
C PRO A 438 -15.29 10.81 -3.67
N GLU A 439 -15.46 10.03 -2.59
CA GLU A 439 -14.76 8.78 -2.34
C GLU A 439 -15.07 7.77 -3.45
N ALA A 440 -16.35 7.57 -3.76
CA ALA A 440 -16.79 6.67 -4.83
C ALA A 440 -16.33 7.16 -6.21
N PHE A 441 -16.32 8.46 -6.45
CA PHE A 441 -15.84 9.03 -7.71
C PHE A 441 -14.33 8.80 -7.89
N VAL A 442 -13.52 9.05 -6.85
CA VAL A 442 -12.07 8.80 -6.89
C VAL A 442 -11.78 7.32 -7.02
N ALA A 443 -12.47 6.46 -6.26
CA ALA A 443 -12.31 5.01 -6.33
C ALA A 443 -12.58 4.48 -7.74
N ALA A 444 -13.67 4.90 -8.37
CA ALA A 444 -13.99 4.52 -9.75
C ALA A 444 -12.93 5.00 -10.75
N GLU A 445 -12.42 6.23 -10.61
CA GLU A 445 -11.40 6.79 -11.48
C GLU A 445 -10.08 6.02 -11.39
N ARG A 446 -9.64 5.73 -10.16
CA ARG A 446 -8.43 4.95 -9.87
C ARG A 446 -8.58 3.50 -10.32
N PHE A 447 -9.76 2.92 -10.19
CA PHE A 447 -10.06 1.60 -10.72
C PHE A 447 -9.92 1.59 -12.24
N VAL A 448 -10.58 2.52 -12.95
CA VAL A 448 -10.54 2.63 -14.42
C VAL A 448 -9.10 2.64 -14.94
N ARG A 449 -8.21 3.45 -14.35
CA ARG A 449 -6.81 3.58 -14.83
C ARG A 449 -5.99 2.30 -14.69
N ARG A 450 -6.38 1.40 -13.81
CA ARG A 450 -5.65 0.16 -13.52
C ARG A 450 -6.16 -1.03 -14.32
N THR A 451 -7.23 -0.85 -15.09
CA THR A 451 -7.81 -1.93 -15.89
C THR A 451 -7.07 -2.16 -17.21
N PRO A 452 -7.11 -3.38 -17.77
CA PRO A 452 -6.57 -3.66 -19.09
C PRO A 452 -7.24 -2.84 -20.20
N GLU A 453 -8.54 -2.55 -20.07
CA GLU A 453 -9.32 -1.75 -21.04
C GLU A 453 -8.78 -0.33 -21.14
N TYR A 454 -8.43 0.30 -20.01
CA TYR A 454 -7.78 1.62 -20.02
C TYR A 454 -6.42 1.58 -20.69
N ARG A 455 -5.58 0.58 -20.36
CA ARG A 455 -4.26 0.45 -20.98
C ARG A 455 -4.38 0.27 -22.49
N ALA A 456 -5.25 -0.63 -22.94
CA ALA A 456 -5.51 -0.86 -24.36
C ALA A 456 -6.02 0.41 -25.07
N ALA A 457 -6.98 1.13 -24.46
CA ALA A 457 -7.52 2.36 -25.03
C ALA A 457 -6.49 3.50 -25.08
N ARG A 458 -5.67 3.64 -24.03
CA ARG A 458 -4.56 4.61 -23.97
C ARG A 458 -3.51 4.31 -25.03
N ASP A 459 -3.08 3.05 -25.14
CA ASP A 459 -2.04 2.64 -26.08
C ASP A 459 -2.53 2.80 -27.52
N ALA A 460 -3.78 2.42 -27.83
CA ALA A 460 -4.40 2.69 -29.12
C ALA A 460 -4.43 4.20 -29.43
N ALA A 461 -4.81 5.05 -28.47
CA ALA A 461 -4.81 6.50 -28.65
C ALA A 461 -3.42 7.11 -28.86
N GLN A 462 -2.37 6.47 -28.32
CA GLN A 462 -0.99 6.92 -28.43
C GLN A 462 -0.33 6.48 -29.75
N PHE A 463 -0.62 5.28 -30.24
CA PHE A 463 0.12 4.66 -31.34
C PHE A 463 -0.67 4.49 -32.64
N GLU A 464 -2.00 4.54 -32.62
CA GLU A 464 -2.80 4.38 -33.84
C GLU A 464 -3.09 5.72 -34.54
N PRO A 465 -2.64 5.93 -35.79
CA PRO A 465 -2.86 7.17 -36.54
C PRO A 465 -4.35 7.52 -36.75
N ALA A 466 -5.23 6.53 -36.68
CA ALA A 466 -6.68 6.71 -36.79
C ALA A 466 -7.31 7.39 -35.56
N TYR A 467 -6.63 7.38 -34.40
CA TYR A 467 -7.12 7.89 -33.12
C TYR A 467 -6.54 9.26 -32.73
N GLN A 468 -5.99 10.01 -33.69
CA GLN A 468 -5.45 11.39 -33.53
C GLN A 468 -6.46 12.47 -33.06
N ARG A 469 -7.61 12.09 -32.49
CA ARG A 469 -8.59 13.02 -31.90
C ARG A 469 -8.24 13.46 -30.48
N GLY A 470 -7.13 13.01 -29.91
CA GLY A 470 -6.64 13.47 -28.61
C GLY A 470 -7.48 13.04 -27.41
N SER A 471 -8.47 12.16 -27.59
CA SER A 471 -9.28 11.59 -26.51
C SER A 471 -9.63 10.13 -26.77
N PHE A 472 -9.80 9.35 -25.70
CA PHE A 472 -10.29 7.98 -25.72
C PHE A 472 -11.31 7.77 -24.60
N LEU A 473 -12.08 6.68 -24.68
CA LEU A 473 -13.07 6.32 -23.67
C LEU A 473 -12.85 4.91 -23.16
N VAL A 474 -13.25 4.68 -21.92
CA VAL A 474 -13.25 3.38 -21.26
C VAL A 474 -14.66 3.15 -20.72
N VAL A 475 -15.18 1.95 -20.94
CA VAL A 475 -16.50 1.54 -20.45
C VAL A 475 -16.33 0.27 -19.64
N LEU A 476 -16.80 0.28 -18.40
CA LEU A 476 -16.71 -0.85 -17.47
C LEU A 476 -18.08 -1.09 -16.82
N PRO A 477 -18.41 -2.31 -16.37
CA PRO A 477 -19.56 -2.53 -15.51
C PRO A 477 -19.50 -1.65 -14.25
N LEU A 478 -20.63 -1.08 -13.83
CA LEU A 478 -20.68 -0.29 -12.59
C LEU A 478 -20.28 -1.12 -11.37
N GLU A 479 -20.65 -2.40 -11.35
CA GLU A 479 -20.34 -3.32 -10.26
C GLU A 479 -18.83 -3.52 -10.08
N ASP A 480 -18.08 -3.65 -11.18
CA ASP A 480 -16.63 -3.75 -11.12
C ASP A 480 -16.03 -2.44 -10.59
N ALA A 481 -16.43 -1.30 -11.15
CA ALA A 481 -15.82 -0.02 -10.83
C ALA A 481 -16.15 0.52 -9.43
N LEU A 482 -17.37 0.29 -8.94
CA LEU A 482 -17.88 0.89 -7.71
C LEU A 482 -18.17 -0.14 -6.60
N GLY A 483 -18.09 -1.42 -6.91
CA GLY A 483 -18.38 -2.48 -5.95
C GLY A 483 -19.77 -3.08 -6.13
N PRO A 484 -20.05 -4.18 -5.43
CA PRO A 484 -21.33 -4.91 -5.48
C PRO A 484 -22.55 -4.06 -5.12
N ASP A 485 -22.31 -2.88 -4.56
CA ASP A 485 -23.30 -1.98 -4.03
C ASP A 485 -23.50 -0.70 -4.81
N TYR A 486 -22.88 -0.61 -5.97
CA TYR A 486 -22.84 0.59 -6.79
C TYR A 486 -24.20 1.30 -6.93
N LEU A 487 -25.34 0.60 -6.87
CA LEU A 487 -26.69 1.18 -6.91
C LEU A 487 -26.96 2.24 -5.82
N ARG A 488 -26.30 2.19 -4.66
CA ARG A 488 -26.38 3.27 -3.65
C ARG A 488 -25.48 4.47 -3.98
N LEU A 489 -24.43 4.20 -4.77
CA LEU A 489 -23.37 5.14 -5.12
C LEU A 489 -23.67 5.88 -6.42
N VAL A 490 -24.77 5.53 -7.10
CA VAL A 490 -25.19 6.17 -8.36
C VAL A 490 -26.60 6.70 -8.27
N GLU A 491 -26.82 7.82 -8.94
CA GLU A 491 -28.14 8.41 -9.11
C GLU A 491 -28.29 8.98 -10.51
N GLY A 492 -29.50 8.97 -11.05
CA GLY A 492 -29.77 9.58 -12.33
C GLY A 492 -31.25 9.82 -12.61
N VAL A 493 -31.49 10.70 -13.57
CA VAL A 493 -32.80 11.20 -13.95
C VAL A 493 -32.90 11.21 -15.47
N ARG A 494 -34.06 10.84 -15.99
CA ARG A 494 -34.40 10.90 -17.43
C ARG A 494 -35.75 11.56 -17.64
N THR A 495 -35.97 12.07 -18.85
CA THR A 495 -37.25 12.67 -19.23
C THR A 495 -38.30 11.59 -19.52
N ALA A 496 -39.51 11.74 -18.96
CA ALA A 496 -40.67 10.92 -19.32
C ALA A 496 -41.97 11.70 -19.08
N GLY A 497 -42.87 11.70 -20.07
CA GLY A 497 -44.20 12.33 -19.96
C GLY A 497 -44.17 13.84 -19.64
N GLY A 498 -43.12 14.57 -20.07
CA GLY A 498 -42.94 15.98 -19.76
C GLY A 498 -42.38 16.28 -18.36
N GLY A 499 -42.11 15.23 -17.56
CA GLY A 499 -41.47 15.33 -16.26
C GLY A 499 -40.14 14.55 -16.19
N ALA A 500 -39.58 14.51 -14.99
CA ALA A 500 -38.34 13.83 -14.67
C ALA A 500 -38.63 12.59 -13.81
N ILE A 501 -38.11 11.43 -14.22
CA ILE A 501 -38.19 10.18 -13.45
C ILE A 501 -36.80 9.58 -13.24
N SER A 502 -36.65 8.71 -12.23
CA SER A 502 -35.37 8.04 -11.96
C SER A 502 -34.93 7.18 -13.14
N ALA A 503 -33.64 7.24 -13.45
CA ALA A 503 -32.99 6.31 -14.37
C ALA A 503 -32.68 4.98 -13.66
N ASP A 504 -32.71 3.87 -14.40
CA ASP A 504 -32.40 2.54 -13.90
C ASP A 504 -30.97 2.17 -14.27
N PHE A 505 -30.15 1.91 -13.27
CA PHE A 505 -28.75 1.54 -13.43
C PHE A 505 -28.49 0.06 -13.15
N ASP A 506 -29.54 -0.77 -13.01
CA ASP A 506 -29.35 -2.22 -12.87
C ASP A 506 -28.49 -2.77 -14.01
N ARG A 507 -27.33 -3.30 -13.63
CA ARG A 507 -26.29 -3.83 -14.50
C ARG A 507 -25.87 -2.84 -15.59
N GLY A 508 -25.88 -1.55 -15.25
CA GLY A 508 -25.38 -0.45 -16.08
C GLY A 508 -23.85 -0.37 -16.12
N ASN A 509 -23.34 0.62 -16.84
CA ASN A 509 -21.89 0.79 -17.04
C ASN A 509 -21.40 2.15 -16.54
N LEU A 510 -20.13 2.22 -16.18
CA LEU A 510 -19.38 3.45 -16.00
C LEU A 510 -18.75 3.83 -17.34
N LEU A 511 -18.94 5.08 -17.77
CA LEU A 511 -18.24 5.64 -18.93
C LEU A 511 -17.24 6.68 -18.44
N ALA A 512 -15.97 6.50 -18.77
CA ALA A 512 -14.90 7.47 -18.51
C ALA A 512 -14.29 7.96 -19.83
N VAL A 513 -14.08 9.26 -19.96
CA VAL A 513 -13.45 9.89 -21.13
C VAL A 513 -12.17 10.55 -20.70
N PHE A 514 -11.07 10.20 -21.36
CA PHE A 514 -9.75 10.74 -21.12
C PHE A 514 -9.28 11.55 -22.32
N ARG A 515 -8.52 12.60 -22.05
CA ARG A 515 -7.80 13.38 -23.06
C ARG A 515 -6.33 12.99 -23.00
N HIS A 516 -5.81 12.52 -24.12
CA HIS A 516 -4.40 12.23 -24.29
C HIS A 516 -3.65 13.50 -24.71
N VAL A 517 -2.56 13.78 -23.99
CA VAL A 517 -1.55 14.76 -24.40
C VAL A 517 -0.23 14.00 -24.48
N PRO A 518 0.48 14.03 -25.62
CA PRO A 518 1.74 13.31 -25.76
C PRO A 518 2.75 13.70 -24.67
N GLY A 519 3.31 12.70 -23.99
CA GLY A 519 4.30 12.91 -22.93
C GLY A 519 3.72 13.20 -21.54
N SER A 520 2.39 13.15 -21.35
CA SER A 520 1.76 13.24 -20.02
C SER A 520 0.78 12.10 -19.77
N GLU A 521 0.44 11.87 -18.50
CA GLU A 521 -0.67 11.00 -18.16
C GLU A 521 -1.99 11.56 -18.75
N PRO A 522 -2.88 10.72 -19.31
CA PRO A 522 -4.17 11.17 -19.82
C PRO A 522 -5.03 11.84 -18.73
N ALA A 523 -5.52 13.05 -19.02
CA ALA A 523 -6.38 13.80 -18.11
C ALA A 523 -7.83 13.30 -18.19
N LEU A 524 -8.50 13.10 -17.06
CA LEU A 524 -9.92 12.74 -17.04
C LEU A 524 -10.76 13.96 -17.46
N VAL A 525 -11.45 13.85 -18.60
CA VAL A 525 -12.37 14.88 -19.08
C VAL A 525 -13.69 14.78 -18.32
N THR A 526 -14.25 13.57 -18.25
CA THR A 526 -15.53 13.30 -17.58
C THR A 526 -15.69 11.83 -17.27
N MET A 527 -16.47 11.51 -16.24
CA MET A 527 -16.81 10.14 -15.87
C MET A 527 -18.22 10.11 -15.28
N TYR A 528 -19.08 9.19 -15.72
CA TYR A 528 -20.45 9.10 -15.22
C TYR A 528 -21.11 7.73 -15.46
N PRO A 529 -22.11 7.36 -14.64
CA PRO A 529 -22.91 6.17 -14.84
C PRO A 529 -23.80 6.28 -16.09
N ILE A 530 -23.91 5.20 -16.85
CA ILE A 530 -24.83 5.04 -17.99
C ILE A 530 -25.71 3.81 -17.78
N THR A 531 -26.94 3.89 -18.24
CA THR A 531 -27.87 2.75 -18.25
C THR A 531 -27.43 1.72 -19.30
N ARG A 532 -28.02 0.52 -19.26
CA ARG A 532 -27.82 -0.49 -20.30
C ARG A 532 -28.27 -0.04 -21.69
#